data_AF-C9QMV9-F1
#
_entry.id   AF-C9QMV9-F1
#
_cell.length_a   1.000
_cell.length_b   1.000
_cell.length_c   1.000
_cell.angle_alpha   90.00
_cell.angle_beta   90.00
_cell.angle_gamma   90.00
#
_symmetry.space_group_name_H-M   'P 1'
#
loop_
_entity.id
_entity.type
_entity.pdbx_description
1 polymer ?
#
loop_
_entity_poly.entity_id
_entity_poly.type
_entity_poly.pdbx_seq_one_letter_code
_entity_poly.pdbx_strand_id
1 'polypeptide(L)'
;MPWMYALVGLLVGTVLGVVISRLSTPGYKKQKSVQKDLETAKFELEQQKQDLADHFAQSAEMLDSLGKEYTKLYQHMAKTSSELLPNIPEQDNPFVKKINQQSEVPSEAEGAEVLADIQPLNEAPKDYASGSTGLLKEEKKEILDSQDVVSAKAS
;
A
#
# COMPACT_ATOMS: atom_id res chain seq x y z
N MET A 1 53.96 49.84 7.70
CA MET A 1 52.50 49.92 7.88
C MET A 1 51.85 48.64 7.34
N PRO A 2 51.16 47.85 8.18
CA PRO A 2 50.64 46.52 7.82
C PRO A 2 49.50 46.54 6.77
N TRP A 3 48.89 47.69 6.53
CA TRP A 3 47.79 47.88 5.56
C TRP A 3 48.12 47.53 4.10
N MET A 4 49.39 47.55 3.71
CA MET A 4 49.82 47.29 2.33
C MET A 4 49.69 45.81 1.97
N TYR A 5 49.99 44.91 2.92
CA TYR A 5 49.80 43.47 2.72
C TYR A 5 48.31 43.10 2.63
N ALA A 6 47.45 43.84 3.34
CA ALA A 6 46.00 43.67 3.23
C ALA A 6 45.49 44.07 1.83
N LEU A 7 46.00 45.17 1.26
CA LEU A 7 45.68 45.60 -0.11
C LEU A 7 46.15 44.58 -1.16
N VAL A 8 47.38 44.06 -1.04
CA VAL A 8 47.91 43.07 -1.96
C VAL A 8 47.16 41.74 -1.86
N GLY A 9 46.87 41.28 -0.64
CA GLY A 9 46.08 40.06 -0.40
C GLY A 9 44.66 40.16 -0.97
N LEU A 10 44.02 41.32 -0.84
CA LEU A 10 42.69 41.57 -1.42
C LEU A 10 42.70 41.53 -2.95
N LEU A 11 43.75 42.08 -3.57
CA LEU A 11 43.89 42.09 -5.03
C LEU A 11 44.10 40.66 -5.55
N VAL A 12 45.03 39.91 -4.95
CA VAL A 12 45.30 38.51 -5.33
C VAL A 12 44.10 37.60 -5.04
N GLY A 13 43.45 37.78 -3.88
CA GLY A 13 42.25 37.04 -3.50
C GLY A 13 41.07 37.30 -4.42
N THR A 14 40.92 38.53 -4.93
CA THR A 14 39.90 38.87 -5.92
C THR A 14 40.15 38.15 -7.25
N VAL A 15 41.39 38.15 -7.74
CA VAL A 15 41.75 37.47 -9.00
C VAL A 15 41.56 35.96 -8.87
N LEU A 16 42.06 35.34 -7.79
CA LEU A 16 41.86 33.90 -7.54
C LEU A 16 40.38 33.56 -7.36
N GLY A 17 39.64 34.39 -6.61
CA GLY A 17 38.22 34.19 -6.37
C GLY A 17 37.40 34.19 -7.65
N VAL A 18 37.67 35.11 -8.57
CA VAL A 18 37.01 35.17 -9.89
C VAL A 18 37.34 33.93 -10.73
N VAL A 19 38.60 33.49 -10.75
CA VAL A 19 39.00 32.28 -11.51
C VAL A 19 38.29 31.03 -10.97
N ILE A 20 38.27 30.84 -9.64
CA ILE A 20 37.61 29.68 -9.02
C ILE A 20 36.09 29.72 -9.24
N SER A 21 35.47 30.90 -9.13
CA SER A 21 34.04 31.10 -9.37
C SER A 21 33.66 30.79 -10.83
N ARG A 22 34.50 31.23 -11.78
CA ARG A 22 34.31 30.98 -13.22
C ARG A 22 34.38 29.49 -13.55
N LEU A 23 35.33 28.75 -12.95
CA LEU A 23 35.45 27.31 -13.14
C LEU A 23 34.34 26.53 -12.39
N SER A 24 33.86 27.05 -11.26
CA SER A 24 32.83 26.41 -10.43
C SER A 24 31.39 26.71 -10.86
N THR A 25 31.14 27.27 -12.05
CA THR A 25 29.77 27.50 -12.56
C THR A 25 29.38 26.44 -13.61
N PRO A 26 29.06 25.19 -13.24
CA PRO A 26 28.45 24.20 -14.14
C PRO A 26 26.91 24.27 -14.20
N GLY A 27 26.29 25.33 -13.64
CA GLY A 27 24.87 25.34 -13.25
C GLY A 27 23.83 25.20 -14.38
N TYR A 28 24.07 25.75 -15.56
CA TYR A 28 23.04 25.80 -16.60
C TYR A 28 22.74 24.45 -17.27
N LYS A 29 23.75 23.59 -17.44
CA LYS A 29 23.55 22.27 -18.06
C LYS A 29 22.84 21.30 -17.10
N LYS A 30 23.17 21.38 -15.80
CA LYS A 30 22.52 20.58 -14.75
C LYS A 30 21.06 20.96 -14.55
N GLN A 31 20.73 22.24 -14.61
CA GLN A 31 19.33 22.66 -14.47
C GLN A 31 18.45 22.19 -15.63
N LYS A 32 18.99 22.18 -16.86
CA LYS A 32 18.27 21.68 -18.04
C LYS A 32 18.13 20.15 -18.03
N SER A 33 19.15 19.41 -17.56
CA SER A 33 19.03 17.95 -17.40
C SER A 33 18.00 17.60 -16.33
N VAL A 34 18.05 18.25 -15.17
CA VAL A 34 17.08 17.99 -14.07
C VAL A 34 15.65 18.30 -14.50
N GLN A 35 15.39 19.36 -15.27
CA GLN A 35 14.06 19.63 -15.81
C GLN A 35 13.61 18.55 -16.81
N LYS A 36 14.50 18.11 -17.70
CA LYS A 36 14.22 17.03 -18.65
C LYS A 36 13.93 15.70 -17.94
N ASP A 37 14.69 15.39 -16.89
CA ASP A 37 14.49 14.19 -16.09
C ASP A 37 13.13 14.24 -15.38
N LEU A 38 12.73 15.42 -14.87
CA LEU A 38 11.42 15.63 -14.26
C LEU A 38 10.28 15.43 -15.27
N GLU A 39 10.39 16.03 -16.46
CA GLU A 39 9.39 15.86 -17.52
C GLU A 39 9.28 14.40 -17.96
N THR A 40 10.42 13.70 -18.08
CA THR A 40 10.46 12.29 -18.46
C THR A 40 9.80 11.42 -17.40
N ALA A 41 10.15 11.60 -16.12
CA ALA A 41 9.55 10.86 -15.01
C ALA A 41 8.04 11.11 -14.89
N LYS A 42 7.58 12.35 -15.11
CA LYS A 42 6.14 12.67 -15.15
C LYS A 42 5.43 11.96 -16.29
N PHE A 43 6.03 11.95 -17.47
CA PHE A 43 5.48 11.27 -18.63
C PHE A 43 5.38 9.76 -18.40
N GLU A 44 6.43 9.13 -17.87
CA GLU A 44 6.45 7.71 -17.52
C GLU A 44 5.37 7.36 -16.48
N LEU A 45 5.17 8.21 -15.48
CA LEU A 45 4.15 8.02 -14.44
C LEU A 45 2.73 8.11 -15.02
N GLU A 46 2.50 9.08 -15.91
CA GLU A 46 1.21 9.20 -16.60
C GLU A 46 0.94 8.01 -17.52
N GLN A 47 1.98 7.54 -18.22
CA GLN A 47 1.88 6.34 -19.06
C GLN A 47 1.57 5.09 -18.23
N GLN A 48 2.23 4.92 -17.08
CA GLN A 48 1.91 3.81 -16.15
C GLN A 48 0.48 3.90 -15.63
N LYS A 49 -0.02 5.10 -15.31
CA LYS A 49 -1.41 5.29 -14.88
C LYS A 49 -2.41 4.90 -15.97
N GLN A 50 -2.12 5.28 -17.21
CA GLN A 50 -2.96 4.93 -18.35
C GLN A 50 -2.96 3.41 -18.58
N ASP A 51 -1.78 2.78 -18.58
CA ASP A 51 -1.64 1.33 -18.74
C ASP A 51 -2.38 0.57 -17.63
N LEU A 52 -2.31 1.05 -16.38
CA LEU A 52 -3.06 0.49 -15.26
C LEU A 52 -4.57 0.64 -15.46
N ALA A 53 -5.03 1.81 -15.92
CA ALA A 53 -6.44 2.07 -16.16
C ALA A 53 -7.00 1.15 -17.25
N ASP A 54 -6.25 0.97 -18.35
CA ASP A 54 -6.62 0.07 -19.44
C ASP A 54 -6.63 -1.40 -18.96
N HIS A 55 -5.64 -1.82 -18.16
CA HIS A 55 -5.60 -3.15 -17.56
C HIS A 55 -6.77 -3.41 -16.60
N PHE A 56 -7.16 -2.43 -15.78
CA PHE A 56 -8.31 -2.56 -14.89
C PHE A 56 -9.63 -2.55 -15.66
N ALA A 57 -9.75 -1.76 -16.72
CA ALA A 57 -10.93 -1.78 -17.59
C ALA A 57 -11.10 -3.17 -18.24
N GLN A 58 -10.01 -3.73 -18.77
CA GLN A 58 -10.01 -5.09 -19.33
C GLN A 58 -10.32 -6.14 -18.25
N SER A 59 -9.76 -5.99 -17.05
CA SER A 59 -10.02 -6.90 -15.93
C SER A 59 -11.48 -6.84 -15.46
N ALA A 60 -12.09 -5.65 -15.48
CA ALA A 60 -13.51 -5.48 -15.15
C ALA A 60 -14.42 -6.16 -16.18
N GLU A 61 -14.08 -6.08 -17.47
CA GLU A 61 -14.80 -6.79 -18.54
C GLU A 61 -14.67 -8.32 -18.38
N MET A 62 -13.47 -8.81 -18.08
CA MET A 62 -13.26 -10.23 -17.76
C MET A 62 -14.04 -10.65 -16.52
N LEU A 63 -14.04 -9.84 -15.45
CA LEU A 63 -14.77 -10.13 -14.22
C LEU A 63 -16.29 -10.16 -14.42
N ASP A 64 -16.83 -9.28 -15.27
CA ASP A 64 -18.25 -9.29 -15.65
C ASP A 64 -18.61 -10.59 -16.38
N SER A 65 -17.79 -11.02 -17.35
CA SER A 65 -17.99 -12.31 -18.03
C SER A 65 -17.92 -13.50 -17.06
N LEU A 66 -16.98 -13.49 -16.11
CA LEU A 66 -16.86 -14.52 -15.09
C LEU A 66 -18.07 -14.53 -14.14
N GLY A 67 -18.59 -13.36 -13.76
CA GLY A 67 -19.80 -13.25 -12.95
C GLY A 67 -21.03 -13.84 -13.65
N LYS A 68 -21.17 -13.60 -14.96
CA LYS A 68 -22.20 -14.22 -15.80
C LYS A 68 -22.05 -15.74 -15.87
N GLU A 69 -20.83 -16.24 -16.08
CA GLU A 69 -20.54 -17.67 -16.10
C GLU A 69 -20.82 -18.33 -14.74
N TYR A 70 -20.43 -17.69 -13.65
CA TYR A 70 -20.72 -18.14 -12.29
C TYR A 70 -22.22 -18.27 -12.03
N THR A 71 -22.98 -17.24 -12.40
CA THR A 71 -24.45 -17.24 -12.26
C THR A 71 -25.07 -18.37 -13.09
N LYS A 72 -24.61 -18.55 -14.33
CA LYS A 72 -25.08 -19.63 -15.22
C LYS A 72 -24.77 -21.01 -14.65
N LEU A 73 -23.57 -21.21 -14.11
CA LEU A 73 -23.18 -22.45 -13.45
C LEU A 73 -24.10 -22.74 -12.27
N TYR A 74 -24.36 -21.74 -11.43
CA TYR A 74 -25.22 -21.90 -10.26
C TYR A 74 -26.67 -22.20 -10.66
N GLN A 75 -27.22 -21.50 -11.66
CA GLN A 75 -28.55 -21.82 -12.23
C GLN A 75 -28.63 -23.24 -12.77
N HIS A 76 -27.58 -23.70 -13.47
CA HIS A 76 -27.52 -25.07 -13.97
C HIS A 76 -27.51 -26.09 -12.82
N MET A 77 -26.68 -25.86 -11.79
CA MET A 77 -26.65 -26.74 -10.61
C MET A 77 -27.99 -26.77 -9.87
N ALA A 78 -28.66 -25.62 -9.71
CA ALA A 78 -29.97 -25.56 -9.10
C ALA A 78 -31.02 -26.34 -9.89
N LYS A 79 -31.05 -26.16 -11.22
CA LYS A 79 -31.95 -26.88 -12.12
C LYS A 79 -31.69 -28.40 -12.09
N THR A 80 -30.43 -28.81 -12.25
CA THR A 80 -30.03 -30.22 -12.19
C THR A 80 -30.36 -30.86 -10.84
N SER A 81 -30.15 -30.12 -9.74
CA SER A 81 -30.50 -30.59 -8.40
C SER A 81 -32.01 -30.77 -8.25
N SER A 82 -32.83 -29.85 -8.78
CA SER A 82 -34.29 -30.00 -8.76
C SER A 82 -34.79 -31.17 -9.62
N GLU A 83 -34.13 -31.44 -10.74
CA GLU A 83 -34.47 -32.54 -11.65
C GLU A 83 -34.10 -33.92 -11.08
N LEU A 84 -32.91 -34.04 -10.47
CA LEU A 84 -32.44 -35.30 -9.88
C LEU A 84 -33.11 -35.61 -8.54
N LEU A 85 -33.60 -34.59 -7.83
CA LEU A 85 -34.18 -34.72 -6.49
C LEU A 85 -35.62 -34.15 -6.44
N PRO A 86 -36.58 -34.74 -7.17
CA PRO A 86 -37.92 -34.19 -7.34
C PRO A 86 -38.82 -34.27 -6.09
N ASN A 87 -38.41 -35.00 -5.05
CA ASN A 87 -39.19 -35.20 -3.81
C ASN A 87 -38.67 -34.40 -2.61
N ILE A 88 -37.67 -33.53 -2.81
CA ILE A 88 -37.13 -32.71 -1.73
C ILE A 88 -37.79 -31.34 -1.78
N PRO A 89 -38.28 -30.79 -0.65
CA PRO A 89 -38.82 -29.42 -0.64
C PRO A 89 -37.75 -28.42 -1.11
N GLU A 90 -38.14 -27.42 -1.90
CA GLU A 90 -37.20 -26.41 -2.46
C GLU A 90 -36.38 -25.69 -1.39
N GLN A 91 -36.89 -25.67 -0.15
CA GLN A 91 -36.24 -25.09 1.03
C GLN A 91 -34.98 -25.86 1.47
N ASP A 92 -34.88 -27.15 1.18
CA ASP A 92 -33.74 -28.02 1.52
C ASP A 92 -32.69 -28.09 0.40
N ASN A 93 -32.95 -27.48 -0.76
CA ASN A 93 -31.99 -27.43 -1.85
C ASN A 93 -30.99 -26.25 -1.65
N PRO A 94 -29.72 -26.50 -1.30
CA PRO A 94 -28.74 -25.44 -1.03
C PRO A 94 -28.39 -24.60 -2.27
N PHE A 95 -28.79 -25.05 -3.47
CA PHE A 95 -28.56 -24.36 -4.73
C PHE A 95 -29.69 -23.40 -5.14
N VAL A 96 -30.88 -23.50 -4.54
CA VAL A 96 -32.02 -22.61 -4.89
C VAL A 96 -32.01 -21.36 -4.02
N LYS A 97 -31.57 -21.50 -2.76
CA LYS A 97 -31.56 -20.42 -1.78
C LYS A 97 -30.66 -19.23 -2.14
N LYS A 98 -29.49 -19.43 -2.78
CA LYS A 98 -28.63 -18.28 -3.15
C LYS A 98 -29.08 -17.55 -4.41
N ILE A 99 -29.89 -18.17 -5.29
CA ILE A 99 -30.40 -17.49 -6.50
C ILE A 99 -31.37 -16.39 -6.07
N ASN A 100 -32.27 -16.69 -5.13
CA ASN A 100 -33.21 -15.70 -4.60
C ASN A 100 -32.48 -14.58 -3.86
N GLN A 101 -31.46 -14.90 -3.04
CA GLN A 101 -30.65 -13.89 -2.35
C GLN A 101 -29.84 -13.00 -3.30
N GLN A 102 -29.34 -13.55 -4.43
CA GLN A 102 -28.63 -12.77 -5.45
C GLN A 102 -29.59 -11.92 -6.30
N SER A 103 -30.82 -12.38 -6.51
CA SER A 103 -31.85 -11.69 -7.31
C SER A 103 -32.57 -10.59 -6.53
N GLU A 104 -32.54 -10.65 -5.20
CA GLU A 104 -33.13 -9.65 -4.30
C GLU A 104 -32.22 -8.44 -4.04
N VAL A 105 -31.02 -8.35 -4.63
CA VAL A 105 -30.20 -7.13 -4.56
C VAL A 105 -30.77 -6.12 -5.56
N PRO A 106 -31.51 -5.08 -5.12
CA PRO A 106 -31.94 -4.03 -6.00
C PRO A 106 -30.69 -3.26 -6.40
N SER A 107 -30.47 -3.18 -7.70
CA SER A 107 -29.42 -2.36 -8.28
C SER A 107 -29.82 -0.89 -8.15
N GLU A 108 -29.73 -0.30 -6.96
CA GLU A 108 -29.76 1.16 -6.75
C GLU A 108 -29.55 1.53 -5.26
N ALA A 109 -28.40 2.14 -4.99
CA ALA A 109 -28.02 2.88 -3.78
C ALA A 109 -27.92 2.09 -2.45
N GLU A 110 -27.22 2.67 -1.48
CA GLU A 110 -26.94 2.16 -0.11
C GLU A 110 -25.68 1.26 0.02
N GLY A 111 -24.51 1.85 -0.24
CA GLY A 111 -23.22 1.34 0.20
C GLY A 111 -22.95 1.56 1.69
N ALA A 112 -23.79 1.06 2.60
CA ALA A 112 -23.65 1.32 4.03
C ALA A 112 -23.57 0.08 4.95
N GLU A 113 -24.03 -1.10 4.54
CA GLU A 113 -24.27 -2.20 5.52
C GLU A 113 -23.24 -3.36 5.48
N VAL A 114 -22.21 -3.31 4.61
CA VAL A 114 -21.15 -4.34 4.56
C VAL A 114 -19.84 -3.89 5.24
N LEU A 115 -19.80 -2.69 5.83
CA LEU A 115 -18.57 -2.05 6.34
C LEU A 115 -18.34 -2.20 7.85
N ALA A 116 -19.05 -3.07 8.56
CA ALA A 116 -18.87 -3.21 10.01
C ALA A 116 -17.52 -3.83 10.43
N ASP A 117 -16.75 -4.42 9.50
CA ASP A 117 -15.43 -5.02 9.80
C ASP A 117 -14.29 -4.54 8.89
N ILE A 118 -14.51 -3.52 8.07
CA ILE A 118 -13.44 -2.95 7.25
C ILE A 118 -13.03 -1.60 7.83
N GLN A 119 -11.93 -1.63 8.60
CA GLN A 119 -11.24 -0.43 9.04
C GLN A 119 -11.04 0.54 7.86
N PRO A 120 -11.22 1.86 8.07
CA PRO A 120 -11.20 2.83 6.98
C PRO A 120 -9.86 2.80 6.22
N LEU A 121 -9.95 2.60 4.90
CA LEU A 121 -8.85 2.50 3.92
C LEU A 121 -8.01 3.78 3.73
N ASN A 122 -8.00 4.70 4.70
CA ASN A 122 -7.33 6.00 4.59
C ASN A 122 -6.13 6.17 5.55
N GLU A 123 -5.59 5.09 6.08
CA GLU A 123 -4.32 5.13 6.82
C GLU A 123 -3.19 4.54 5.98
N ALA A 124 -2.07 5.26 5.90
CA ALA A 124 -0.82 4.72 5.39
C ALA A 124 -0.46 3.43 6.16
N PRO A 125 0.20 2.44 5.52
CA PRO A 125 0.53 1.18 6.17
C PRO A 125 1.27 1.45 7.48
N LYS A 126 0.70 0.92 8.56
CA LYS A 126 1.27 1.03 9.91
C LYS A 126 2.58 0.25 9.92
N ASP A 127 3.69 0.96 9.79
CA ASP A 127 5.07 0.45 9.77
C ASP A 127 5.55 0.03 11.18
N TYR A 128 4.68 -0.64 11.94
CA TYR A 128 4.89 -0.94 13.36
C TYR A 128 4.88 -2.44 13.61
N ALA A 129 5.89 -3.14 13.11
CA ALA A 129 6.50 -4.19 13.92
C ALA A 129 7.41 -3.52 14.96
N SER A 130 6.82 -2.77 15.90
CA SER A 130 7.57 -2.31 17.08
C SER A 130 7.73 -3.49 18.05
N GLY A 131 8.59 -4.43 17.67
CA GLY A 131 8.91 -5.63 18.43
C GLY A 131 9.04 -6.87 17.55
N SER A 132 9.92 -7.79 17.94
CA SER A 132 10.13 -9.07 17.26
C SER A 132 8.83 -9.88 17.25
N THR A 133 8.14 -9.92 16.11
CA THR A 133 7.01 -10.83 15.89
C THR A 133 7.57 -12.23 15.59
N GLY A 134 8.14 -12.87 16.61
CA GLY A 134 8.61 -14.25 16.57
C GLY A 134 7.88 -15.06 17.65
N LEU A 135 7.65 -16.34 17.37
CA LEU A 135 7.04 -17.31 18.29
C LEU A 135 7.80 -17.44 19.63
N LEU A 136 9.03 -16.93 19.71
CA LEU A 136 9.83 -16.88 20.92
C LEU A 136 9.83 -15.46 21.48
N LYS A 137 8.90 -15.18 22.40
CA LYS A 137 9.02 -14.03 23.29
C LYS A 137 10.06 -14.36 24.35
N GLU A 138 11.11 -13.55 24.45
CA GLU A 138 12.05 -13.66 25.55
C GLU A 138 11.34 -13.26 26.85
N GLU A 139 10.95 -14.25 27.64
CA GLU A 139 10.46 -14.01 28.99
C GLU A 139 11.62 -13.42 29.79
N LYS A 140 11.47 -12.15 30.19
CA LYS A 140 12.46 -11.46 31.03
C LYS A 140 12.57 -12.23 32.35
N LYS A 141 13.63 -13.04 32.47
CA LYS A 141 13.92 -13.77 33.70
C LYS A 141 14.02 -12.78 34.86
N GLU A 142 13.17 -12.98 35.84
CA GLU A 142 13.21 -12.24 37.10
C GLU A 142 14.52 -12.61 37.79
N ILE A 143 15.44 -11.65 37.88
CA ILE A 143 16.68 -11.84 38.65
C ILE A 143 16.27 -11.69 40.11
N LEU A 144 16.08 -12.82 40.78
CA LEU A 144 15.90 -12.84 42.23
C LEU A 144 17.20 -12.37 42.88
N ASP A 145 17.14 -11.21 43.55
CA ASP A 145 18.24 -10.73 44.37
C ASP A 145 18.41 -11.65 45.59
N SER A 146 19.67 -11.95 45.92
CA SER A 146 20.00 -12.99 46.91
C SER A 146 19.56 -12.64 48.34
N GLN A 147 19.12 -11.40 48.60
CA GLN A 147 18.65 -10.97 49.91
C GLN A 147 17.22 -11.44 50.22
N ASP A 148 16.34 -11.57 49.22
CA ASP A 148 14.92 -11.90 49.47
C ASP A 148 14.70 -13.38 49.85
N VAL A 149 15.57 -14.27 49.36
CA VAL A 149 15.52 -15.71 49.71
C VAL A 149 15.93 -16.00 51.15
N VAL A 150 16.70 -15.12 51.80
CA VAL A 150 17.12 -15.31 53.20
C VAL A 150 16.01 -14.88 54.17
N SER A 151 15.23 -13.84 53.84
CA SER A 151 14.13 -13.38 54.70
C SER A 151 12.92 -14.32 54.66
N ALA A 152 12.66 -14.99 53.54
CA ALA A 152 11.55 -15.95 53.41
C ALA A 152 11.78 -17.27 54.18
N LYS A 153 13.03 -17.58 54.57
CA LYS A 153 13.36 -18.79 55.34
C LYS A 153 13.45 -18.56 56.85
N ALA A 154 13.29 -17.31 57.31
CA ALA A 154 13.35 -16.92 58.71
C ALA A 154 11.97 -16.58 59.32
N SER A 155 10.86 -16.91 58.65
CA SER A 155 9.51 -16.82 59.20
C SER A 155 8.77 -18.15 59.16
#